data_AF-A0A818HS39-F1
#
_entry.id   AF-A0A818HS39-F1
#
_cell.length_a   1.000
_cell.length_b   1.000
_cell.length_c   1.000
_cell.angle_alpha   90.00
_cell.angle_beta   90.00
_cell.angle_gamma   90.00
#
_symmetry.space_group_name_H-M   'P 1'
#
loop_
_entity.id
_entity.type
_entity.pdbx_description
1 polymer ?
#
loop_
_entity_poly.entity_id
_entity_poly.type
_entity_poly.pdbx_seq_one_letter_code
_entity_poly.pdbx_strand_id
1 'polypeptide(L)' 'QQIGCEDLRDAIRRRSSLKVIVFGHVHHSYGAQREDNKWFINAAQYNGIFDGDLRNKPIQVLLRRQDKTVYNIHGLSL' A
#
# COMPACT_ATOMS: atom_id res chain seq x y z
N GLN A 1 -13.86 -10.69 11.47
CA GLN A 1 -14.29 -10.70 10.06
C GLN A 1 -13.04 -10.64 9.21
N GLN A 2 -12.82 -11.59 8.31
CA GLN A 2 -11.68 -11.55 7.39
C GLN A 2 -12.04 -10.62 6.24
N ILE A 3 -11.47 -9.41 6.24
CA ILE A 3 -11.76 -8.37 5.25
C ILE A 3 -10.66 -8.47 4.19
N GLY A 4 -10.98 -9.02 3.02
CA GLY A 4 -10.04 -9.21 1.92
C GLY A 4 -10.52 -10.28 0.92
N CYS A 5 -9.89 -10.32 -0.26
CA CYS A 5 -10.19 -11.30 -1.31
C CYS A 5 -9.08 -12.36 -1.37
N GLU A 6 -9.40 -13.60 -1.03
CA GLU A 6 -8.42 -14.70 -1.01
C GLU A 6 -7.90 -15.02 -2.41
N ASP A 7 -8.77 -15.01 -3.41
CA ASP A 7 -8.38 -15.23 -4.82
C ASP A 7 -7.38 -14.17 -5.29
N LEU A 8 -7.58 -12.90 -4.90
CA LEU A 8 -6.65 -11.82 -5.22
C LEU A 8 -5.32 -12.01 -4.50
N ARG A 9 -5.33 -12.37 -3.21
CA ARG A 9 -4.11 -12.68 -2.44
C ARG A 9 -3.30 -13.76 -3.13
N ASP A 10 -3.95 -14.85 -3.52
CA ASP A 10 -3.30 -15.97 -4.17
C ASP A 10 -2.77 -15.60 -5.56
N ALA A 11 -3.52 -14.81 -6.32
CA ALA A 11 -3.11 -14.32 -7.62
C ALA A 11 -1.92 -13.33 -7.53
N ILE A 12 -1.79 -12.58 -6.44
CA ILE A 12 -0.62 -11.74 -6.15
C ILE A 12 0.58 -12.61 -5.78
N ARG A 13 0.41 -13.59 -4.90
CA ARG A 13 1.47 -14.48 -4.44
C ARG A 13 2.11 -15.26 -5.61
N ARG A 14 1.29 -15.75 -6.53
CA ARG A 14 1.74 -16.49 -7.73
C ARG A 14 2.48 -15.61 -8.76
N ARG A 15 2.38 -14.27 -8.69
CA ARG A 15 3.03 -13.35 -9.63
C ARG A 15 4.27 -12.69 -9.01
N SER A 16 5.42 -13.31 -9.21
CA SER A 16 6.72 -12.83 -8.70
C SER A 16 7.19 -11.50 -9.31
N SER A 17 6.64 -11.12 -10.47
CA SER A 17 6.91 -9.86 -11.16
C SER A 17 6.28 -8.64 -10.47
N LEU A 18 5.20 -8.83 -9.72
CA LEU A 18 4.59 -7.75 -8.94
C LEU A 18 5.53 -7.38 -7.77
N LYS A 19 5.82 -6.09 -7.64
CA LYS A 19 6.68 -5.54 -6.57
C LYS A 19 5.93 -4.58 -5.65
N VAL A 20 4.84 -3.99 -6.13
CA VAL A 20 4.01 -3.05 -5.37
C VAL A 20 2.54 -3.36 -5.64
N ILE A 21 1.76 -3.42 -4.58
CA ILE A 21 0.32 -3.63 -4.58
C ILE A 21 -0.27 -2.46 -3.80
N VAL A 22 -1.02 -1.60 -4.50
CA VAL A 22 -1.70 -0.45 -3.90
C VAL A 22 -3.19 -0.74 -3.83
N PHE A 23 -3.78 -0.53 -2.65
CA PHE A 23 -5.20 -0.69 -2.39
C PHE A 23 -5.69 0.40 -1.43
N GLY A 24 -6.96 0.39 -1.08
CA GLY A 24 -7.59 1.38 -0.22
C GLY A 24 -8.80 0.81 0.53
N HIS A 25 -9.70 1.70 0.94
CA HIS A 25 -11.02 1.40 1.53
C HIS A 25 -11.01 0.86 2.97
N VAL A 26 -9.99 0.12 3.39
CA VAL A 26 -9.84 -0.26 4.81
C VAL A 26 -9.14 0.87 5.57
N HIS A 27 -9.92 1.89 5.93
CA HIS A 27 -9.45 3.17 6.48
C HIS A 27 -8.47 3.04 7.64
N HIS A 28 -8.73 2.12 8.58
CA HIS A 28 -7.93 1.94 9.80
C HIS A 28 -6.57 1.25 9.56
N SER A 29 -6.32 0.81 8.32
CA SER A 29 -5.11 0.07 7.95
C SER A 29 -4.24 0.87 6.98
N TYR A 30 -4.38 2.20 6.94
CA TYR A 30 -3.51 3.08 6.17
C TYR A 30 -2.04 2.81 6.50
N GLY A 31 -1.19 2.73 5.48
CA GLY A 31 0.24 2.49 5.65
C GLY A 31 0.81 1.54 4.61
N ALA A 32 2.05 1.09 4.86
CA ALA A 32 2.77 0.20 3.97
C ALA A 32 3.43 -0.94 4.76
N GLN A 33 3.34 -2.15 4.22
CA GLN A 33 4.01 -3.33 4.76
C GLN A 33 4.72 -4.11 3.65
N ARG A 34 5.74 -4.88 4.02
CA ARG A 34 6.52 -5.69 3.08
C ARG A 34 6.37 -7.18 3.43
N GLU A 35 5.95 -7.98 2.45
CA GLU A 35 5.81 -9.44 2.54
C GLU A 35 6.32 -10.05 1.22
N ASP A 36 7.11 -11.13 1.27
CA ASP A 36 7.60 -11.86 0.10
C ASP A 36 8.19 -10.99 -1.02
N ASN A 37 9.01 -10.01 -0.62
CA ASN A 37 9.64 -9.02 -1.51
C ASN A 37 8.63 -8.16 -2.33
N LYS A 38 7.42 -7.98 -1.79
CA LYS A 38 6.36 -7.13 -2.34
C LYS A 38 5.97 -6.08 -1.31
N TRP A 39 5.74 -4.86 -1.78
CA TRP A 39 5.13 -3.81 -0.97
C TRP A 39 3.61 -3.88 -1.09
N PHE A 40 2.93 -3.90 0.04
CA PHE A 40 1.48 -3.79 0.15
C PHE A 40 1.18 -2.44 0.79
N ILE A 41 0.45 -1.59 0.07
CA ILE A 41 0.25 -0.19 0.41
C ILE A 41 -1.23 0.10 0.45
N ASN A 42 -1.74 0.40 1.64
CA ASN A 42 -3.08 0.91 1.82
C ASN A 42 -3.02 2.44 1.79
N ALA A 43 -3.43 3.01 0.66
CA ALA A 43 -3.49 4.45 0.42
C ALA A 43 -4.88 5.03 0.72
N ALA A 44 -5.63 4.45 1.67
CA ALA A 44 -6.91 5.01 2.11
C ALA A 44 -6.71 6.46 2.59
N GLN A 45 -7.34 7.41 1.90
CA GLN A 45 -7.13 8.83 2.14
C GLN A 45 -7.80 9.30 3.44
N TYR A 46 -8.86 8.64 3.88
CA TYR A 46 -9.59 9.00 5.08
C TYR A 46 -9.29 8.01 6.21
N ASN A 47 -9.20 8.50 7.44
CA ASN A 47 -8.99 7.66 8.63
C ASN A 47 -10.30 6.99 9.13
N GLY A 48 -11.46 7.34 8.57
CA GLY A 48 -12.77 6.78 8.89
C GLY A 48 -13.87 7.36 8.00
N ILE A 49 -15.12 6.96 8.23
CA ILE A 49 -16.24 7.31 7.34
C ILE A 49 -16.74 8.76 7.59
N PHE A 50 -16.52 9.35 8.76
CA PHE A 50 -17.15 10.66 9.12
C PHE A 50 -16.35 11.59 10.05
N ASP A 51 -15.08 11.29 10.36
CA ASP A 51 -14.35 12.08 11.36
C ASP A 51 -13.55 13.23 10.71
N GLY A 52 -14.21 14.39 10.61
CA GLY A 52 -13.62 15.72 10.38
C GLY A 52 -12.40 15.80 9.47
N ASP A 53 -12.55 15.56 8.16
CA ASP A 53 -11.51 15.73 7.12
C ASP A 53 -10.07 15.31 7.53
N LEU A 54 -9.93 14.30 8.38
CA LEU A 54 -8.62 13.78 8.80
C LEU A 54 -8.05 12.93 7.67
N ARG A 55 -7.38 13.63 6.74
CA ARG A 55 -6.73 13.04 5.59
C ARG A 55 -5.40 12.44 5.98
N ASN A 56 -5.22 11.17 5.64
CA ASN A 56 -3.93 10.54 5.65
C ASN A 56 -3.00 11.24 4.66
N LYS A 57 -1.73 11.36 5.03
CA LYS A 57 -0.71 11.93 4.14
C LYS A 57 -0.52 11.03 2.91
N PRO A 58 -0.10 11.56 1.77
CA PRO A 58 0.27 10.73 0.64
C PRO A 58 1.41 9.76 1.00
N ILE A 59 1.28 8.49 0.58
CA ILE A 59 2.39 7.53 0.65
C ILE A 59 3.20 7.66 -0.64
N GLN A 60 4.51 7.85 -0.49
CA GLN A 60 5.44 7.91 -1.61
C GLN A 60 6.09 6.54 -1.83
N VAL A 61 6.39 6.16 -3.08
CA VAL A 61 7.06 4.88 -3.40
C VAL A 61 8.18 5.07 -4.43
N LEU A 62 9.41 4.71 -4.06
CA LEU A 62 10.63 4.71 -4.86
C LEU A 62 10.78 3.33 -5.48
N LEU A 63 10.59 3.27 -6.79
CA LEU A 63 10.88 2.08 -7.57
C LEU A 63 12.14 2.35 -8.38
N ARG A 64 13.22 1.65 -8.03
CA ARG A 64 14.46 1.69 -8.81
C ARG A 64 14.32 0.69 -9.96
N ARG A 65 14.36 1.18 -11.20
CA ARG A 65 14.75 0.32 -12.32
C ARG A 65 16.26 0.32 -12.44
N GLN A 66 16.86 -0.80 -12.86
CA GLN A 66 18.31 -0.91 -13.07
C GLN A 66 18.86 0.07 -14.12
N ASP A 67 18.01 0.68 -14.96
CA ASP A 67 18.38 1.63 -16.01
C ASP A 67 18.05 3.10 -15.70
N LYS A 68 17.31 3.40 -14.62
CA LYS A 68 17.03 4.76 -14.14
C LYS A 68 16.43 4.76 -12.73
N THR A 69 17.00 5.57 -11.85
CA THR A 69 16.42 5.88 -10.52
C THR A 69 15.51 7.08 -10.66
N VAL A 70 14.22 6.96 -10.33
CA VAL A 70 13.39 8.16 -10.09
C VAL A 70 12.41 7.97 -8.92
N TYR A 71 12.41 8.98 -8.04
CA TYR A 71 11.44 9.41 -6.99
C TYR A 71 11.61 8.91 -5.54
N ASN A 72 11.80 9.83 -4.59
CA ASN A 72 11.98 9.60 -3.13
C ASN A 72 10.71 9.18 -2.37
N ILE A 73 10.87 8.40 -1.28
CA ILE A 73 9.81 8.03 -0.34
C ILE A 73 10.02 8.66 1.04
N HIS A 74 9.04 9.40 1.53
CA HIS A 74 8.87 9.63 2.97
C HIS A 74 7.44 9.26 3.40
N GLY A 75 7.31 8.17 4.16
CA GLY A 75 6.06 7.76 4.80
C GLY A 75 6.40 7.25 6.20
N LEU A 76 6.35 8.15 7.19
CA LEU A 76 6.42 7.82 8.61
C LEU A 76 5.00 7.76 9.17
N SER A 77 4.67 6.71 9.91
CA SER A 77 4.43 6.84 11.35
C SER A 77 4.39 5.48 12.05
N LEU A 78 4.99 5.50 13.25
CA LEU A 78 5.01 4.63 14.44
C LEU A 78 4.17 3.34 14.45
#